data_AF-A0A7C4CX89-F1
#
_entry.id   AF-A0A7C4CX89-F1
#
_cell.length_a   1.000
_cell.length_b   1.000
_cell.length_c   1.000
_cell.angle_alpha   90.00
_cell.angle_beta   90.00
_cell.angle_gamma   90.00
#
_symmetry.space_group_name_H-M   'P 1'
#
loop_
_entity.id
_entity.type
_entity.pdbx_description
1 polymer ?
#
loop_
_entity_poly.entity_id
_entity_poly.type
_entity_poly.pdbx_seq_one_letter_code
_entity_poly.pdbx_strand_id
1 'polypeptide(L)'
;MATVAGFYIIPEAFFSSVDVITAFLSTAYPLLDTILIVVALMTLSVFIGGKLQTSWLMISIGFIFIGIAELTYYHADLIGILWEGHPLELLYLYSYIYLTIAFYEHVKTI
;
A
#
# COMPACT_ATOMS: atom_id res chain seq x y z
N MET A 1 -2.81 -4.80 -12.06
CA MET A 1 -1.74 -3.78 -12.11
C MET A 1 -0.83 -3.88 -10.87
N ALA A 2 -1.33 -3.89 -9.63
CA ALA A 2 -0.51 -4.13 -8.42
C ALA A 2 0.23 -5.49 -8.40
N THR A 3 -0.41 -6.55 -8.92
CA THR A 3 0.20 -7.89 -9.07
C THR A 3 1.34 -7.96 -10.08
N VAL A 4 1.42 -7.00 -11.02
CA VAL A 4 2.51 -6.96 -12.01
C VAL A 4 3.73 -6.25 -11.44
N ALA A 5 3.53 -5.19 -10.66
CA ALA A 5 4.62 -4.45 -10.02
C ALA A 5 5.40 -5.36 -9.03
N GLY A 6 4.71 -6.06 -8.12
CA GLY A 6 5.36 -6.97 -7.18
C GLY A 6 6.17 -8.09 -7.85
N PHE A 7 5.72 -8.58 -9.01
CA PHE A 7 6.40 -9.65 -9.74
C PHE A 7 7.77 -9.23 -10.30
N TYR A 8 7.94 -7.97 -10.69
CA TYR A 8 9.23 -7.45 -11.20
C TYR A 8 10.13 -6.94 -10.08
N ILE A 9 9.55 -6.34 -9.04
CA ILE A 9 10.27 -5.73 -7.93
C ILE A 9 10.94 -6.80 -7.04
N ILE A 10 10.22 -7.88 -6.71
CA ILE A 10 10.71 -8.90 -5.78
C ILE A 10 12.02 -9.57 -6.25
N PRO A 11 12.16 -9.99 -7.53
CA PRO A 11 13.42 -10.53 -8.02
C PRO A 11 14.55 -9.50 -8.00
N GLU A 12 14.30 -8.27 -8.44
CA GLU A 12 15.31 -7.20 -8.51
C GLU A 12 15.86 -6.86 -7.12
N ALA A 13 14.96 -6.72 -6.13
CA ALA A 13 15.26 -6.49 -4.73
C ALA A 13 16.14 -7.59 -4.10
N PHE A 14 15.92 -8.84 -4.50
CA PHE A 14 16.71 -9.97 -4.02
C PHE A 14 18.12 -9.97 -4.64
N PHE A 15 18.23 -9.78 -5.96
CA PHE A 15 19.51 -9.81 -6.65
C PHE A 15 20.41 -8.59 -6.39
N SER A 16 19.84 -7.45 -6.00
CA SER A 16 20.61 -6.23 -5.67
C SER A 16 21.17 -6.24 -4.24
N SER A 17 20.78 -7.20 -3.41
CA SER A 17 21.13 -7.23 -1.98
C SER A 17 22.55 -7.73 -1.70
N VAL A 18 23.21 -7.10 -0.72
CA VAL A 18 24.62 -7.37 -0.35
C VAL A 18 24.74 -8.55 0.62
N ASP A 19 23.73 -8.76 1.46
CA ASP A 19 23.68 -9.81 2.47
C ASP A 19 22.27 -10.41 2.61
N VAL A 20 22.19 -11.57 3.28
CA VAL A 20 20.96 -12.38 3.39
C VAL A 20 19.84 -11.66 4.15
N ILE A 21 20.16 -10.85 5.16
CA ILE A 21 19.14 -10.11 5.93
C ILE A 21 18.57 -9.01 5.04
N THR A 22 19.42 -8.27 4.34
CA THR A 22 18.99 -7.27 3.37
C THR A 22 18.16 -7.91 2.25
N ALA A 23 18.57 -9.07 1.72
CA ALA A 23 17.81 -9.82 0.71
C ALA A 23 16.39 -10.17 1.18
N PHE A 24 16.29 -10.67 2.41
CA PHE A 24 15.04 -11.06 3.03
C PHE A 24 14.12 -9.85 3.22
N LEU A 25 14.62 -8.77 3.81
CA LEU A 25 13.83 -7.56 4.05
C LEU A 25 13.38 -6.91 2.73
N SER A 26 14.30 -6.72 1.79
CA SER A 26 14.03 -6.15 0.46
C SER A 26 12.97 -6.93 -0.32
N THR A 27 12.87 -8.25 -0.09
CA THR A 27 11.83 -9.10 -0.67
C THR A 27 10.52 -9.05 0.12
N ALA A 28 10.60 -9.10 1.45
CA ALA A 28 9.46 -9.20 2.33
C ALA A 28 8.57 -7.94 2.29
N TYR A 29 9.18 -6.75 2.20
CA TYR A 29 8.45 -5.48 2.15
C TYR A 29 7.42 -5.42 0.99
N PRO A 30 7.84 -5.47 -0.29
CA PRO A 30 6.89 -5.39 -1.40
C PRO A 30 5.91 -6.57 -1.45
N LEU A 31 6.29 -7.73 -0.89
CA LEU A 31 5.38 -8.87 -0.74
C LEU A 31 4.26 -8.56 0.26
N LEU A 32 4.60 -8.04 1.44
CA LEU A 32 3.62 -7.68 2.47
C LEU A 32 2.69 -6.57 2.00
N ASP A 33 3.19 -5.57 1.27
CA ASP A 33 2.36 -4.51 0.70
C ASP A 33 1.41 -5.04 -0.38
N THR A 34 1.87 -6.00 -1.19
CA THR A 34 1.00 -6.68 -2.16
C THR A 34 -0.12 -7.44 -1.44
N ILE A 35 0.20 -8.15 -0.35
CA ILE A 35 -0.79 -8.84 0.48
C ILE A 35 -1.78 -7.84 1.08
N LEU A 36 -1.29 -6.69 1.60
CA LEU A 36 -2.13 -5.63 2.15
C LEU A 36 -3.14 -5.12 1.12
N ILE A 37 -2.71 -4.86 -0.12
CA ILE A 37 -3.61 -4.44 -1.20
C ILE A 37 -4.67 -5.51 -1.48
N VAL A 38 -4.27 -6.78 -1.58
CA VAL A 38 -5.21 -7.89 -1.82
C VAL A 38 -6.25 -7.98 -0.71
N VAL A 39 -5.82 -7.94 0.55
CA VAL A 39 -6.73 -7.97 1.71
C VAL A 39 -7.65 -6.75 1.69
N ALA A 40 -7.12 -5.55 1.43
CA ALA A 40 -7.93 -4.33 1.35
C ALA A 40 -9.01 -4.40 0.25
N LEU A 41 -8.68 -4.97 -0.92
CA LEU A 41 -9.64 -5.23 -2.00
C LEU A 41 -10.70 -6.27 -1.61
N MET A 42 -10.32 -7.32 -0.88
CA MET A 42 -11.29 -8.28 -0.34
C MET A 42 -12.21 -7.64 0.70
N THR A 43 -11.67 -6.76 1.56
CA THR A 43 -12.49 -6.02 2.53
C THR A 43 -13.51 -5.10 1.85
N LEU A 44 -13.16 -4.50 0.69
CA LEU A 44 -14.13 -3.73 -0.09
C LEU A 44 -15.36 -4.53 -0.49
N SER A 45 -15.21 -5.82 -0.85
CA SER A 45 -16.35 -6.64 -1.28
C SER A 45 -17.21 -7.14 -0.12
N VAL A 46 -16.61 -7.35 1.06
CA VAL A 46 -17.30 -7.89 2.24
C VAL A 46 -18.26 -6.88 2.88
N PHE A 47 -17.88 -5.60 2.94
CA PHE A 47 -18.64 -4.59 3.70
C PHE A 47 -19.67 -3.79 2.89
N ILE A 48 -19.96 -4.21 1.66
CA ILE A 48 -21.02 -3.58 0.84
C ILE A 48 -22.39 -3.86 1.47
N GLY A 49 -23.19 -2.81 1.67
CA GLY A 49 -24.57 -2.87 2.17
C GLY A 49 -24.72 -2.85 3.70
N GLY A 50 -23.62 -2.77 4.46
CA GLY A 50 -23.65 -2.76 5.93
C GLY A 50 -23.68 -1.35 6.55
N LYS A 51 -24.06 -1.24 7.83
CA LYS A 51 -24.02 0.02 8.60
C LYS A 51 -22.61 0.64 8.65
N LEU A 52 -21.58 -0.19 8.65
CA LEU A 52 -20.17 0.23 8.68
C LEU A 52 -19.55 0.35 7.28
N GLN A 53 -20.34 0.25 6.21
CA GLN A 53 -19.85 0.24 4.83
C GLN A 53 -18.93 1.42 4.56
N THR A 54 -19.37 2.66 4.84
CA THR A 54 -18.59 3.87 4.54
C THR A 54 -17.22 3.84 5.20
N SER A 55 -17.15 3.56 6.51
CA SER A 55 -15.87 3.50 7.23
C SER A 55 -14.94 2.43 6.66
N TRP A 56 -15.44 1.21 6.42
CA TRP A 56 -14.61 0.13 5.89
C TRP A 56 -14.18 0.35 4.44
N LEU A 57 -15.03 0.96 3.61
CA LEU A 57 -14.66 1.38 2.27
C LEU A 57 -13.51 2.39 2.31
N MET A 58 -13.58 3.38 3.20
CA MET A 58 -12.54 4.40 3.33
C MET A 58 -11.23 3.81 3.91
N ILE A 59 -11.30 2.88 4.87
CA ILE A 59 -10.12 2.13 5.36
C ILE A 59 -9.46 1.38 4.20
N SER A 60 -10.24 0.61 3.44
CA SER A 60 -9.73 -0.16 2.32
C SER A 60 -9.09 0.73 1.25
N ILE A 61 -9.73 1.85 0.90
CA ILE A 61 -9.15 2.82 -0.04
C ILE A 61 -7.83 3.34 0.51
N GLY A 62 -7.78 3.75 1.79
CA GLY A 62 -6.55 4.20 2.45
C GLY A 62 -5.41 3.18 2.37
N PHE A 63 -5.69 1.90 2.63
CA PHE A 63 -4.69 0.84 2.53
C PHE A 63 -4.30 0.48 1.09
N ILE A 64 -5.19 0.66 0.13
CA ILE A 64 -4.82 0.52 -1.29
C ILE A 64 -3.85 1.63 -1.69
N PHE A 65 -4.14 2.88 -1.28
CA PHE A 65 -3.23 4.00 -1.54
C PHE A 65 -1.87 3.81 -0.88
N ILE A 66 -1.82 3.35 0.38
CA ILE A 66 -0.53 3.13 1.06
C ILE A 66 0.28 2.02 0.38
N GLY A 67 -0.35 0.88 0.04
CA GLY A 67 0.37 -0.21 -0.61
C GLY A 67 0.85 0.16 -2.02
N ILE A 68 0.06 0.93 -2.78
CA ILE A 68 0.51 1.44 -4.08
C ILE A 68 1.66 2.42 -3.90
N ALA A 69 1.59 3.31 -2.91
CA ALA A 69 2.66 4.26 -2.60
C ALA A 69 3.96 3.52 -2.27
N GLU A 70 3.93 2.57 -1.33
CA GLU A 70 5.10 1.77 -0.95
C GLU A 70 5.72 1.04 -2.15
N LEU A 71 4.92 0.31 -2.93
CA LEU A 71 5.43 -0.42 -4.09
C LEU A 71 6.05 0.49 -5.16
N THR A 72 5.42 1.63 -5.43
CA THR A 72 5.92 2.58 -6.43
C THR A 72 7.12 3.37 -5.95
N TYR A 73 7.15 3.75 -4.67
CA TYR A 73 8.27 4.43 -4.04
C TYR A 73 9.49 3.51 -3.97
N TYR A 74 9.30 2.26 -3.54
CA TYR A 74 10.34 1.26 -3.51
C TYR A 74 10.92 0.97 -4.91
N HIS A 75 10.06 0.87 -5.92
CA HIS A 75 10.53 0.73 -7.30
C HIS A 75 11.30 1.96 -7.80
N ALA A 76 10.81 3.17 -7.51
CA ALA A 76 11.47 4.42 -7.89
C ALA A 76 12.85 4.56 -7.23
N ASP A 77 12.99 4.10 -5.98
CA ASP A 77 14.27 4.04 -5.27
C ASP A 77 15.23 3.03 -5.93
N LEU A 78 14.75 1.81 -6.26
CA LEU A 78 15.55 0.78 -6.93
C LEU A 78 16.16 1.26 -8.24
N ILE A 79 15.38 1.98 -9.06
CA ILE A 79 15.85 2.51 -10.35
C ILE A 79 16.54 3.88 -10.22
N GLY A 80 16.71 4.40 -9.01
CA GLY A 80 17.48 5.60 -8.71
C GLY A 80 16.84 6.92 -9.17
N ILE A 81 15.51 6.96 -9.29
CA ILE A 81 14.77 8.17 -9.73
C ILE A 81 14.05 8.88 -8.58
N LEU A 82 14.33 8.51 -7.33
CA LEU A 82 13.69 9.09 -6.17
C LEU A 82 14.41 10.40 -5.74
N TRP A 83 13.65 11.43 -5.37
CA TRP A 83 14.17 12.69 -4.81
C TRP A 83 13.21 13.26 -3.76
N GLU A 84 13.67 14.19 -2.92
CA GLU A 84 12.83 14.80 -1.87
C GLU A 84 11.66 15.61 -2.45
N GLY A 85 10.43 15.37 -1.97
CA GLY A 85 9.23 16.02 -2.49
C GLY A 85 8.72 15.34 -3.77
N HIS A 86 9.01 14.04 -3.94
CA HIS A 86 8.56 13.29 -5.09
C HIS A 86 7.02 13.27 -5.14
N PRO A 87 6.37 13.41 -6.31
CA PRO A 87 4.91 13.38 -6.41
C PRO A 87 4.25 12.09 -5.89
N LEU A 88 5.00 10.99 -5.80
CA LEU A 88 4.54 9.74 -5.18
C LEU A 88 4.21 9.92 -3.69
N GLU A 89 4.84 10.87 -3.01
CA GLU A 89 4.55 11.18 -1.61
C GLU A 89 3.09 11.62 -1.40
N LEU A 90 2.45 12.17 -2.44
CA LEU A 90 1.04 12.55 -2.40
C LEU A 90 0.13 11.35 -2.15
N LEU A 91 0.51 10.14 -2.59
CA LEU A 91 -0.28 8.93 -2.35
C LEU A 91 -0.37 8.61 -0.84
N TYR A 92 0.68 8.87 -0.07
CA TYR A 92 0.64 8.77 1.38
C TYR A 92 -0.32 9.79 1.99
N LEU A 93 -0.29 11.04 1.51
CA LEU A 93 -1.22 12.08 1.98
C LEU A 93 -2.68 11.70 1.70
N TYR A 94 -2.98 11.19 0.49
CA TYR A 94 -4.31 10.69 0.17
C TYR A 94 -4.72 9.53 1.08
N SER A 95 -3.81 8.59 1.34
CA SER A 95 -4.06 7.49 2.30
C SER A 95 -4.48 8.03 3.67
N TYR A 96 -3.75 9.00 4.22
CA TYR A 96 -4.07 9.60 5.53
C TYR A 96 -5.42 10.33 5.53
N ILE A 97 -5.78 11.00 4.44
CA ILE A 97 -7.09 11.64 4.30
C ILE A 97 -8.19 10.58 4.36
N TYR A 98 -8.07 9.49 3.61
CA TYR A 98 -9.07 8.41 3.62
C TYR A 98 -9.19 7.72 4.98
N LEU A 99 -8.06 7.42 5.63
CA LEU A 99 -8.06 6.84 6.98
C LEU A 99 -8.71 7.78 8.00
N THR A 100 -8.44 9.08 7.91
CA THR A 100 -9.04 10.09 8.79
C THR A 100 -10.57 10.14 8.62
N ILE A 101 -11.05 10.21 7.37
CA ILE A 101 -12.50 10.17 7.07
C ILE A 101 -13.11 8.87 7.58
N ALA A 102 -12.41 7.74 7.40
CA ALA A 102 -12.89 6.45 7.83
C ALA A 102 -13.16 6.39 9.34
N PHE A 103 -12.18 6.84 10.14
CA PHE A 103 -12.30 6.84 11.60
C PHE A 103 -13.34 7.85 12.08
N TYR A 104 -13.42 9.02 11.43
CA TYR A 104 -14.47 10.00 11.73
C TYR A 104 -15.87 9.41 11.51
N GLU A 105 -16.11 8.79 10.36
CA GLU A 105 -17.40 8.15 10.05
C GLU A 105 -17.67 6.96 10.98
N HIS A 106 -16.64 6.23 11.39
CA HIS A 106 -16.81 5.10 12.31
C HIS A 106 -17.31 5.57 13.67
N VAL A 107 -16.67 6.61 14.24
CA VAL A 107 -17.06 7.20 15.53
C VAL A 107 -18.47 7.78 15.47
N LYS A 108 -18.85 8.42 14.36
CA LYS A 108 -20.21 8.97 14.16
C LYS A 108 -21.30 7.90 14.08
N THR A 109 -20.94 6.70 13.63
CA THR A 109 -21.88 5.60 13.35
C THR A 109 -22.14 4.72 14.59
N ILE A 110 -21.28 4.80 15.60
CA ILE A 110 -21.44 4.17 16.92
C ILE A 110 -22.45 4.98 17.74
#